data_AF-A0A1V2AX06-F1
#
_entry.id   AF-A0A1V2AX06-F1
#
_cell.length_a   1.000
_cell.length_b   1.000
_cell.length_c   1.000
_cell.angle_alpha   90.00
_cell.angle_beta   90.00
_cell.angle_gamma   90.00
#
_symmetry.space_group_name_H-M   'P 1'
#
loop_
_entity.id
_entity.type
_entity.pdbx_description
1 polymer ?
#
loop_
_entity_poly.entity_id
_entity_poly.type
_entity_poly.pdbx_seq_one_letter_code
_entity_poly.pdbx_strand_id
1 'polypeptide(L)'
;MKYKYFRTWFALNEDTELNEDSLEKIDFYYRFFYESQLNCMVGQRFLNENFDLVFYTGENLEKINVYHNENFKGISLFQVLKNLSDSSISTKFYVNNQFQGMELYNYDSKYQYVRNHKFDLNYQLTEYREAIYSSDQTLQKEKIFIPSLWQTFEEDY
;
A
#
# COMPACT_ATOMS: atom_id res chain seq x y z
N MET A 1 -9.36 7.94 20.81
CA MET A 1 -8.66 7.73 19.51
C MET A 1 -7.24 7.27 19.80
N LYS A 2 -6.73 6.25 19.10
CA LYS A 2 -5.35 5.77 19.26
C LYS A 2 -4.55 6.25 18.05
N TYR A 3 -3.61 7.16 18.27
CA TYR A 3 -2.65 7.59 17.25
C TYR A 3 -1.49 6.59 17.25
N LYS A 4 -1.03 6.18 16.07
CA LYS A 4 0.22 5.44 15.92
C LYS A 4 1.06 6.16 14.87
N TYR A 5 2.24 6.60 15.28
CA TYR A 5 3.19 7.28 14.41
C TYR A 5 4.08 6.22 13.75
N PHE A 6 4.18 6.28 12.43
CA PHE A 6 5.10 5.47 11.64
C PHE A 6 5.88 6.45 10.75
N ARG A 7 7.21 6.47 10.86
CA ARG A 7 8.09 7.36 10.10
C ARG A 7 8.75 6.58 8.95
N THR A 8 9.21 7.34 7.96
CA THR A 8 10.23 7.06 6.93
C THR A 8 9.82 6.30 5.68
N TRP A 9 10.00 6.97 4.53
CA TRP A 9 10.40 6.48 3.21
C TRP A 9 10.93 7.67 2.41
N PHE A 10 11.95 7.43 1.60
CA PHE A 10 12.50 8.36 0.62
C PHE A 10 11.78 8.14 -0.72
N ALA A 11 11.42 9.21 -1.43
CA ALA A 11 10.86 9.09 -2.78
C ALA A 11 12.02 9.04 -3.79
N LEU A 12 12.16 7.92 -4.48
CA LEU A 12 13.10 7.76 -5.60
C LEU A 12 12.46 8.33 -6.87
N ASN A 13 13.17 9.20 -7.57
CA ASN A 13 12.91 9.52 -8.97
C ASN A 13 14.00 8.84 -9.81
N GLU A 14 13.62 8.01 -10.78
CA GLU A 14 14.51 7.19 -11.62
C GLU A 14 15.59 8.02 -12.36
N ASP A 15 15.38 9.35 -12.48
CA ASP A 15 16.29 10.26 -13.18
C ASP A 15 17.29 11.03 -12.28
N THR A 16 17.34 10.76 -10.97
CA THR A 16 18.14 11.59 -10.04
C THR A 16 19.40 10.87 -9.56
N GLU A 17 20.60 11.40 -9.88
CA GLU A 17 21.85 10.99 -9.22
C GLU A 17 21.67 11.13 -7.69
N LEU A 18 21.90 10.03 -6.98
CA LEU A 18 21.75 9.94 -5.52
C LEU A 18 22.72 10.90 -4.83
N ASN A 19 22.21 12.04 -4.37
CA ASN A 19 22.85 12.84 -3.35
C ASN A 19 21.96 12.77 -2.11
N GLU A 20 22.50 12.30 -0.99
CA GLU A 20 21.75 12.19 0.26
C GLU A 20 21.18 13.55 0.71
N ASP A 21 21.82 14.65 0.29
CA ASP A 21 21.39 16.03 0.52
C ASP A 21 20.26 16.50 -0.43
N SER A 22 19.96 15.77 -1.52
CA SER A 22 18.88 16.11 -2.46
C SER A 22 17.55 15.43 -2.14
N LEU A 23 17.53 14.52 -1.17
CA LEU A 23 16.33 13.80 -0.75
C LEU A 23 15.52 14.63 0.25
N GLU A 24 14.39 15.17 -0.19
CA GLU A 24 13.45 15.85 0.70
C GLU A 24 12.78 14.83 1.63
N LYS A 25 12.92 15.03 2.94
CA LYS A 25 12.22 14.23 3.95
C LYS A 25 10.74 14.59 3.94
N ILE A 26 9.91 13.68 3.44
CA ILE A 26 8.46 13.83 3.51
C ILE A 26 7.96 13.05 4.73
N ASP A 27 7.37 13.76 5.69
CA ASP A 27 6.73 13.10 6.82
C ASP A 27 5.36 12.59 6.37
N PHE A 28 5.13 11.28 6.52
CA PHE A 28 3.79 10.72 6.44
C PHE A 28 3.34 10.22 7.80
N TYR A 29 2.03 10.18 8.02
CA TYR A 29 1.47 9.51 9.20
C TYR A 29 0.14 8.87 8.89
N TYR A 30 -0.19 7.87 9.70
CA TYR A 30 -1.44 7.14 9.61
C TYR A 30 -2.32 7.39 10.82
N ARG A 31 -3.61 7.60 10.58
CA ARG A 31 -4.64 7.62 11.62
C ARG A 31 -5.63 6.51 11.38
N PHE A 32 -5.96 5.77 12.43
CA PHE A 32 -6.94 4.70 12.38
C PHE A 32 -8.06 4.94 13.39
N PHE A 33 -9.29 4.69 12.98
CA PHE A 33 -10.45 4.71 13.86
C PHE A 33 -11.47 3.66 13.42
N TYR A 34 -12.32 3.22 14.34
CA TYR A 34 -13.40 2.30 14.04
C TYR A 34 -14.62 3.10 13.59
N GLU A 35 -15.18 2.79 12.43
CA GLU A 35 -16.42 3.38 11.93
C GLU A 35 -17.58 2.41 12.14
N SER A 36 -18.49 2.79 13.03
CA SER A 36 -19.66 2.00 13.41
C SER A 36 -20.65 1.75 12.26
N GLN A 37 -20.84 2.73 11.36
CA GLN A 37 -21.78 2.61 10.24
C GLN A 37 -21.32 1.56 9.21
N LEU A 38 -20.01 1.45 9.05
CA LEU A 38 -19.35 0.49 8.17
C LEU A 38 -19.01 -0.83 8.88
N ASN A 39 -18.99 -0.83 10.22
CA ASN A 39 -18.53 -1.94 11.03
C ASN A 39 -17.10 -2.38 10.64
N CYS A 40 -16.20 -1.42 10.42
CA CYS A 40 -14.82 -1.66 10.00
C CYS A 40 -13.84 -0.61 10.54
N MET A 41 -12.54 -0.88 10.40
CA MET A 41 -11.51 0.12 10.64
C MET A 41 -11.33 0.99 9.41
N VAL A 42 -11.26 2.30 9.63
CA VAL A 42 -10.91 3.31 8.62
C VAL A 42 -9.52 3.84 8.95
N GLY A 43 -8.63 3.75 7.97
CA GLY A 43 -7.30 4.33 7.98
C GLY A 43 -7.25 5.59 7.14
N GLN A 44 -6.36 6.51 7.50
CA GLN A 44 -6.11 7.75 6.79
C GLN A 44 -4.60 7.94 6.69
N ARG A 45 -4.08 8.17 5.49
CA ARG A 45 -2.70 8.63 5.29
C ARG A 45 -2.69 10.13 5.11
N PHE A 46 -1.72 10.74 5.74
CA PHE A 46 -1.39 12.15 5.59
C PHE A 46 0.03 12.22 5.06
N LEU A 47 0.23 13.05 4.04
CA LEU A 47 1.51 13.43 3.49
C LEU A 47 1.76 14.89 3.86
N ASN A 48 2.74 15.14 4.73
CA ASN A 48 2.90 16.41 5.44
C ASN A 48 1.60 16.78 6.18
N GLU A 49 1.01 17.95 5.88
CA GLU A 49 -0.27 18.39 6.46
C GLU A 49 -1.47 17.99 5.59
N ASN A 50 -1.25 17.39 4.42
CA ASN A 50 -2.30 17.09 3.46
C ASN A 50 -2.78 15.64 3.58
N PHE A 51 -4.09 15.50 3.66
CA PHE A 51 -4.74 14.20 3.62
C PHE A 51 -4.81 13.69 2.17
N ASP A 52 -4.34 12.47 1.88
CA ASP A 52 -4.19 12.01 0.49
C ASP A 52 -4.74 10.61 0.20
N LEU A 53 -5.02 9.78 1.20
CA LEU A 53 -5.50 8.41 1.00
C LEU A 53 -6.32 7.88 2.17
N VAL A 54 -7.43 7.20 1.87
CA VAL A 54 -8.26 6.47 2.84
C VAL A 54 -8.10 4.96 2.65
N PHE A 55 -8.06 4.22 3.76
CA PHE A 55 -8.05 2.76 3.80
C PHE A 55 -9.28 2.25 4.55
N TYR A 56 -9.84 1.14 4.11
CA TYR A 56 -10.95 0.48 4.78
C TYR A 56 -10.62 -0.99 4.97
N THR A 57 -10.84 -1.56 6.15
CA THR A 57 -10.69 -3.01 6.38
C THR A 57 -12.00 -3.80 6.20
N GLY A 58 -13.02 -3.17 5.64
CA GLY A 58 -14.37 -3.72 5.51
C GLY A 58 -14.64 -4.25 4.10
N GLU A 59 -15.58 -5.19 3.96
CA GLU A 59 -15.86 -5.86 2.68
C GLU A 59 -17.10 -5.32 1.94
N ASN A 60 -17.92 -4.50 2.61
CA ASN A 60 -19.13 -3.94 2.00
C ASN A 60 -18.80 -2.69 1.17
N LEU A 61 -18.43 -2.90 -0.10
CA LEU A 61 -18.02 -1.83 -1.01
C LEU A 61 -19.11 -0.78 -1.22
N GLU A 62 -20.38 -1.17 -1.32
CA GLU A 62 -21.47 -0.21 -1.52
C GLU A 62 -21.57 0.79 -0.37
N LYS A 63 -21.52 0.29 0.88
CA LYS A 63 -21.51 1.15 2.06
C LYS A 63 -20.25 2.00 2.13
N ILE A 64 -19.09 1.42 1.81
CA ILE A 64 -17.82 2.14 1.77
C ILE A 64 -17.88 3.30 0.76
N ASN A 65 -18.40 3.07 -0.45
CA ASN A 65 -18.53 4.10 -1.48
C ASN A 65 -19.40 5.27 -1.02
N VAL A 66 -20.57 4.99 -0.44
CA VAL A 66 -21.46 6.02 0.10
C VAL A 66 -20.75 6.82 1.19
N TYR A 67 -20.21 6.14 2.19
CA TYR A 67 -19.50 6.79 3.30
C TYR A 67 -18.30 7.61 2.83
N HIS A 68 -17.52 7.08 1.88
CA HIS A 68 -16.35 7.76 1.33
C HIS A 68 -16.72 9.08 0.66
N ASN A 69 -17.73 9.05 -0.22
CA ASN A 69 -18.21 10.24 -0.92
C ASN A 69 -18.77 11.30 0.03
N GLU A 70 -19.39 10.88 1.13
CA GLU A 70 -19.97 11.79 2.13
C GLU A 70 -18.90 12.46 3.00
N ASN A 71 -17.86 11.72 3.39
CA ASN A 71 -16.91 12.13 4.44
C ASN A 71 -15.52 12.56 3.91
N PHE A 72 -15.11 12.11 2.72
CA PHE A 72 -13.78 12.35 2.15
C PHE A 72 -13.84 13.03 0.79
N LYS A 73 -14.69 14.06 0.69
CA LYS A 73 -14.83 14.86 -0.54
C LYS A 73 -13.48 15.39 -1.02
N GLY A 74 -13.17 15.16 -2.29
CA GLY A 74 -11.91 15.58 -2.91
C GLY A 74 -10.81 14.52 -2.89
N ILE A 75 -10.98 13.43 -2.13
CA ILE A 75 -10.11 12.26 -2.21
C ILE A 75 -10.75 11.27 -3.17
N SER A 76 -10.11 11.06 -4.31
CA SER A 76 -10.61 10.14 -5.33
C SER A 76 -10.14 8.70 -5.11
N LEU A 77 -8.96 8.54 -4.50
CA LEU A 77 -8.30 7.25 -4.29
C LEU A 77 -8.60 6.73 -2.88
N PHE A 78 -9.11 5.50 -2.80
CA PHE A 78 -9.15 4.74 -1.56
C PHE A 78 -8.79 3.28 -1.77
N GLN A 79 -8.43 2.63 -0.68
CA GLN A 79 -8.04 1.23 -0.64
C GLN A 79 -8.96 0.43 0.26
N VAL A 80 -9.27 -0.79 -0.16
CA VAL A 80 -10.01 -1.76 0.65
C VAL A 80 -9.10 -2.94 0.93
N LEU A 81 -8.80 -3.16 2.20
CA LEU A 81 -7.92 -4.20 2.71
C LEU A 81 -8.75 -5.36 3.21
N LYS A 82 -8.31 -6.57 2.89
CA LYS A 82 -8.88 -7.81 3.37
C LYS A 82 -7.76 -8.79 3.71
N ASN A 83 -7.77 -9.27 4.95
CA ASN A 83 -6.92 -10.38 5.37
C ASN A 83 -7.41 -11.65 4.67
N LEU A 84 -6.50 -12.33 3.97
CA LEU A 84 -6.75 -13.64 3.36
C LEU A 84 -6.31 -14.77 4.29
N SER A 85 -5.28 -14.52 5.09
CA SER A 85 -4.76 -15.39 6.15
C SER A 85 -4.05 -14.53 7.20
N ASP A 86 -3.43 -15.18 8.19
CA ASP A 86 -2.59 -14.50 9.20
C ASP A 86 -1.35 -13.82 8.59
N SER A 87 -0.95 -14.23 7.39
CA SER A 87 0.29 -13.82 6.73
C SER A 87 0.08 -13.24 5.33
N SER A 88 -1.17 -13.08 4.89
CA SER A 88 -1.49 -12.60 3.55
C SER A 88 -2.62 -11.57 3.59
N ILE A 89 -2.35 -10.41 2.97
CA ILE A 89 -3.29 -9.29 2.88
C ILE A 89 -3.53 -8.99 1.41
N SER A 90 -4.80 -8.82 1.05
CA SER A 90 -5.21 -8.27 -0.23
C SER A 90 -5.60 -6.82 -0.07
N THR A 91 -5.17 -5.99 -1.01
CA THR A 91 -5.52 -4.57 -1.07
C THR A 91 -6.11 -4.30 -2.44
N LYS A 92 -7.35 -3.82 -2.49
CA LYS A 92 -8.01 -3.38 -3.73
C LYS A 92 -7.97 -1.86 -3.82
N PHE A 93 -7.62 -1.35 -4.99
CA PHE A 93 -7.50 0.09 -5.24
C PHE A 93 -8.72 0.58 -5.99
N TYR A 94 -9.28 1.70 -5.53
CA TYR A 94 -10.43 2.32 -6.14
C TYR A 94 -10.16 3.80 -6.39
N VAL A 95 -10.39 4.25 -7.62
CA VAL A 95 -10.34 5.66 -8.01
C VAL A 95 -11.72 6.07 -8.46
N ASN A 96 -12.27 7.14 -7.89
CA ASN A 96 -13.64 7.60 -8.17
C ASN A 96 -14.67 6.47 -8.06
N ASN A 97 -14.55 5.63 -7.03
CA ASN A 97 -15.39 4.45 -6.78
C ASN A 97 -15.29 3.33 -7.84
N GLN A 98 -14.29 3.38 -8.73
CA GLN A 98 -14.03 2.34 -9.72
C GLN A 98 -12.78 1.54 -9.38
N PHE A 99 -12.89 0.21 -9.43
CA PHE A 99 -11.77 -0.70 -9.22
C PHE A 99 -10.67 -0.47 -10.27
N GLN A 100 -9.44 -0.26 -9.81
CA GLN A 100 -8.27 -0.02 -10.68
C GLN A 100 -7.28 -1.19 -10.69
N GLY A 101 -7.42 -2.10 -9.74
CA GLY A 101 -6.49 -3.21 -9.56
C GLY A 101 -6.38 -3.62 -8.11
N MET A 102 -5.53 -4.60 -7.86
CA MET A 102 -5.30 -5.11 -6.52
C MET A 102 -3.86 -5.57 -6.32
N GLU A 103 -3.46 -5.61 -5.07
CA GLU A 103 -2.17 -6.15 -4.65
C GLU A 103 -2.36 -7.23 -3.59
N LEU A 104 -1.52 -8.26 -3.65
CA LEU A 104 -1.46 -9.33 -2.67
C LEU A 104 -0.11 -9.31 -1.99
N TYR A 105 -0.10 -8.90 -0.73
CA TYR A 105 1.07 -8.87 0.12
C TYR A 105 1.15 -10.15 0.93
N ASN A 106 2.34 -10.74 0.97
CA ASN A 106 2.62 -11.90 1.81
C ASN A 106 3.75 -11.56 2.77
N TYR A 107 3.59 -12.02 4.00
CA TYR A 107 4.51 -11.82 5.09
C TYR A 107 4.94 -13.18 5.66
N ASP A 108 6.06 -13.20 6.36
CA ASP A 108 6.49 -14.38 7.11
C ASP A 108 5.86 -14.40 8.53
N SER A 109 6.22 -15.40 9.32
CA SER A 109 5.77 -15.54 10.72
C SER A 109 6.19 -14.41 11.66
N LYS A 110 7.15 -13.57 11.25
CA LYS A 110 7.63 -12.40 11.98
C LYS A 110 7.03 -11.10 11.42
N TYR A 111 6.05 -11.20 10.52
CA TYR A 111 5.44 -10.09 9.80
C TYR A 111 6.42 -9.29 8.92
N GLN A 112 7.51 -9.93 8.49
CA GLN A 112 8.39 -9.36 7.48
C GLN A 112 7.78 -9.58 6.10
N TYR A 113 7.84 -8.57 5.25
CA TYR A 113 7.40 -8.68 3.86
C TYR A 113 8.22 -9.76 3.14
N VAL A 114 7.58 -10.61 2.34
CA VAL A 114 8.26 -11.68 1.58
C VAL A 114 8.08 -11.46 0.10
N ARG A 115 6.85 -11.18 -0.33
CA ARG A 115 6.52 -11.00 -1.75
C ARG A 115 5.22 -10.25 -1.94
N ASN A 116 5.13 -9.53 -3.07
CA ASN A 116 3.95 -8.84 -3.53
C ASN A 116 3.59 -9.32 -4.95
N HIS A 117 2.29 -9.34 -5.24
CA HIS A 117 1.77 -9.51 -6.59
C HIS A 117 0.85 -8.33 -6.87
N LYS A 118 1.04 -7.65 -7.99
CA LYS A 118 0.19 -6.58 -8.47
C LYS A 118 -0.66 -7.08 -9.63
N PHE A 119 -1.94 -6.74 -9.59
CA PHE A 119 -2.91 -7.10 -10.60
C PHE A 119 -3.60 -5.85 -11.11
N ASP A 120 -3.88 -5.81 -12.41
CA ASP A 120 -4.67 -4.76 -13.03
C ASP A 120 -6.18 -4.91 -12.73
N LEU A 121 -6.98 -4.00 -13.31
CA LEU A 121 -8.44 -4.02 -13.23
C LEU A 121 -9.09 -5.29 -13.82
N ASN A 122 -8.36 -6.04 -14.66
CA ASN A 122 -8.79 -7.29 -15.27
C ASN A 122 -8.26 -8.53 -14.51
N TYR A 123 -7.66 -8.32 -13.33
CA TYR A 123 -7.01 -9.37 -12.54
C TYR A 123 -5.83 -10.05 -13.25
N GLN A 124 -5.18 -9.38 -14.19
CA GLN A 124 -3.96 -9.84 -14.84
C GLN A 124 -2.76 -9.42 -14.00
N LEU A 125 -1.81 -10.34 -13.80
CA LEU A 125 -0.56 -10.04 -13.09
C LEU A 125 0.23 -9.00 -13.89
N THR A 126 0.55 -7.87 -13.27
CA THR A 126 1.35 -6.79 -13.87
C THR A 126 2.74 -6.72 -13.28
N GLU A 127 2.92 -7.21 -12.06
CA GLU A 127 4.20 -7.19 -11.36
C GLU A 127 4.23 -8.25 -10.26
N TYR A 128 5.36 -8.93 -10.13
CA TYR A 128 5.69 -9.80 -9.00
C TYR A 128 6.98 -9.29 -8.36
N ARG A 129 6.98 -9.13 -7.04
CA ARG A 129 8.16 -8.77 -6.25
C ARG A 129 8.44 -9.83 -5.20
N GLU A 130 9.72 -10.12 -4.98
CA GLU A 130 10.19 -11.00 -3.90
C GLU A 130 11.38 -10.36 -3.19
N ALA A 131 11.26 -10.22 -1.87
CA ALA A 131 12.31 -9.66 -1.02
C ALA A 131 13.25 -10.75 -0.50
N ILE A 132 14.53 -10.42 -0.47
CA ILE A 132 15.61 -11.27 0.04
C ILE A 132 16.27 -10.53 1.19
N TYR A 133 16.34 -11.21 2.33
CA TYR A 133 16.90 -10.68 3.58
C TYR A 133 18.19 -11.39 3.94
N SER A 134 19.08 -10.67 4.61
CA SER A 134 20.23 -11.26 5.31
C SER A 134 19.79 -11.99 6.59
N SER A 135 20.71 -12.74 7.21
CA SER A 135 20.43 -13.51 8.43
C SER A 135 20.00 -12.66 9.63
N ASP A 136 20.41 -11.40 9.65
CA ASP A 136 20.03 -10.40 10.66
C ASP A 136 18.70 -9.68 10.33
N GLN A 137 17.97 -10.13 9.29
CA GLN A 137 16.66 -9.61 8.87
C GLN A 137 16.69 -8.22 8.22
N THR A 138 17.85 -7.76 7.76
CA THR A 138 17.98 -6.57 6.92
C THR A 138 17.58 -6.89 5.48
N LEU A 139 16.78 -6.02 4.83
CA LEU A 139 16.47 -6.16 3.41
C LEU A 139 17.77 -5.99 2.61
N GLN A 140 18.08 -6.92 1.73
CA GLN A 140 19.29 -6.85 0.90
C GLN A 140 18.95 -6.60 -0.56
N LYS A 141 17.84 -7.18 -1.03
CA LYS A 141 17.53 -7.21 -2.44
C LYS A 141 16.05 -7.46 -2.68
N GLU A 142 15.53 -6.89 -3.75
CA GLU A 142 14.25 -7.28 -4.35
C GLU A 142 14.45 -7.84 -5.75
N LYS A 143 13.78 -8.95 -6.06
CA LYS A 143 13.62 -9.47 -7.42
C LYS A 143 12.25 -9.06 -7.94
N ILE A 144 12.23 -8.45 -9.11
CA ILE A 144 11.01 -7.93 -9.73
C ILE A 144 10.80 -8.64 -11.06
N PHE A 145 9.60 -9.15 -11.32
CA PHE A 145 9.22 -9.72 -12.60
C PHE A 145 8.05 -8.94 -13.20
N ILE A 146 8.21 -8.47 -14.44
CA ILE A 146 7.20 -7.72 -15.19
C ILE A 146 6.68 -8.58 -16.34
N PRO A 147 5.48 -9.17 -16.23
CA PRO A 147 4.95 -10.13 -17.22
C PRO A 147 4.79 -9.55 -18.62
N SER A 148 4.42 -8.27 -18.75
CA SER A 148 4.23 -7.60 -20.05
C SER A 148 5.53 -7.48 -20.85
N LEU A 149 6.67 -7.42 -20.17
CA LEU A 149 8.00 -7.37 -20.77
C LEU A 149 8.66 -8.76 -20.83
N TRP A 150 8.13 -9.72 -20.06
CA TRP A 150 8.75 -11.01 -19.81
C TRP A 150 10.20 -10.86 -19.30
N GLN A 151 10.41 -9.92 -18.37
CA GLN A 151 11.73 -9.54 -17.86
C GLN A 151 11.78 -9.56 -16.34
N THR A 152 12.97 -9.88 -15.83
CA THR A 152 13.31 -9.83 -14.41
C THR A 152 14.32 -8.71 -14.15
N PHE A 153 14.10 -7.96 -13.09
CA PHE A 153 14.95 -6.89 -12.60
C PHE A 153 15.37 -7.20 -11.15
N GLU A 154 16.44 -6.54 -10.72
CA GLU A 154 16.98 -6.68 -9.38
C GLU A 154 17.29 -5.29 -8.83
N GLU A 155 16.89 -5.05 -7.58
CA GLU A 155 17.16 -3.81 -6.84
C GLU A 155 17.91 -4.16 -5.55
N ASP A 156 19.09 -3.61 -5.35
CA ASP A 156 19.96 -3.86 -4.19
C ASP A 156 19.87 -2.68 -3.19
N TYR A 157 19.92 -2.97 -1.88
CA TYR A 157 19.71 -2.01 -0.78
C TYR A 157 20.89 -1.92 0.21
#